data_AF-A0A955H857-F1
#
_entry.id   AF-A0A955H857-F1
#
_cell.length_a   1.000
_cell.length_b   1.000
_cell.length_c   1.000
_cell.angle_alpha   90.00
_cell.angle_beta   90.00
_cell.angle_gamma   90.00
#
_symmetry.space_group_name_H-M   'P 1'
#
loop_
_entity.id
_entity.type
_entity.pdbx_description
1 polymer ?
#
loop_
_entity_poly.entity_id
_entity_poly.type
_entity_poly.pdbx_seq_one_letter_code
_entity_poly.pdbx_strand_id
1 'polypeptide(L)'
;MPTKSSQSGFALLLSIIISSVVLAIGLTLLSVALKQLNLSAVSRESEVAFQVANIGLECSRYWRYELRDDFTQVTPEPTAGSLTIDCGGVANRVPAVDQDTVSGITINNAEYEFNININGEDRCLHTFTHVLINESGYDLTDYPVGRIETDCEKGAVCTVVVSQGHNRECAGLDSDLFAVQRELTAEF
;
A
#
# COMPACT_ATOMS: atom_id res chain seq x y z
N MET A 1 -30.53 -75.92 -22.77
CA MET A 1 -29.98 -75.01 -21.73
C MET A 1 -29.44 -73.78 -22.45
N PRO A 2 -29.95 -72.57 -22.21
CA PRO A 2 -29.47 -71.38 -22.89
C PRO A 2 -28.10 -70.97 -22.31
N THR A 3 -27.15 -70.68 -23.19
CA THR A 3 -25.79 -70.22 -22.84
C THR A 3 -25.85 -68.75 -22.40
N LYS A 4 -25.49 -68.49 -21.14
CA LYS A 4 -25.48 -67.15 -20.54
C LYS A 4 -24.31 -66.35 -21.12
N SER A 5 -24.61 -65.21 -21.76
CA SER A 5 -23.63 -64.39 -22.47
C SER A 5 -22.64 -63.69 -21.53
N SER A 6 -21.36 -63.74 -21.91
CA SER A 6 -20.20 -63.21 -21.18
C SER A 6 -20.03 -61.67 -21.28
N GLN A 7 -21.12 -60.90 -21.28
CA GLN A 7 -21.07 -59.45 -21.53
C GLN A 7 -20.92 -58.56 -20.28
N SER A 8 -20.91 -59.11 -19.05
CA SER A 8 -20.86 -58.28 -17.82
C SER A 8 -19.51 -57.64 -17.52
N GLY A 9 -18.39 -58.19 -18.03
CA GLY A 9 -17.05 -57.65 -17.75
C GLY A 9 -16.76 -56.33 -18.48
N PHE A 10 -17.31 -56.14 -19.68
CA PHE A 10 -17.11 -54.93 -20.47
C PHE A 10 -17.82 -53.71 -19.84
N ALA A 11 -19.02 -53.90 -19.32
CA ALA A 11 -19.77 -52.85 -18.63
C ALA A 11 -19.03 -52.34 -17.37
N LEU A 12 -18.39 -53.25 -16.62
CA LEU A 12 -17.63 -52.90 -15.42
C LEU A 12 -16.39 -52.09 -15.77
N LEU A 13 -15.64 -52.48 -16.80
CA LEU A 13 -14.47 -51.73 -17.26
C LEU A 13 -14.85 -50.34 -17.80
N LEU A 14 -15.94 -50.25 -18.57
CA LEU A 14 -16.47 -48.98 -19.06
C LEU A 14 -16.88 -48.05 -17.91
N SER A 15 -17.52 -48.58 -16.86
CA SER A 15 -17.91 -47.78 -15.69
C SER A 15 -16.71 -47.17 -14.98
N ILE A 16 -15.62 -47.92 -14.81
CA ILE A 16 -14.40 -47.44 -14.15
C ILE A 16 -13.73 -46.33 -14.98
N ILE A 17 -13.71 -46.46 -16.31
CA ILE A 17 -13.16 -45.42 -17.20
C ILE A 17 -13.99 -44.13 -17.09
N ILE A 18 -15.32 -44.23 -17.12
CA ILE A 18 -16.18 -43.05 -17.00
C ILE A 18 -15.99 -42.40 -15.63
N SER A 19 -15.97 -43.19 -14.55
CA SER A 19 -15.73 -42.68 -13.20
C SER A 19 -14.36 -42.01 -13.05
N SER A 20 -13.30 -42.54 -13.67
CA SER A 20 -11.97 -41.94 -13.60
C SER A 20 -11.88 -40.61 -14.36
N VAL A 21 -12.54 -40.50 -15.53
CA VAL A 21 -12.62 -39.25 -16.29
C VAL A 21 -13.40 -38.20 -15.52
N VAL A 22 -14.56 -38.56 -14.95
CA VAL A 22 -15.37 -37.64 -14.14
C VAL A 22 -14.60 -37.19 -12.90
N LEU A 23 -13.88 -38.10 -12.24
CA LEU A 23 -13.04 -37.78 -11.08
C LEU A 23 -11.91 -36.82 -11.47
N ALA A 24 -11.25 -37.04 -12.60
CA ALA A 24 -10.20 -36.16 -13.11
C ALA A 24 -10.74 -34.74 -13.37
N ILE A 25 -11.92 -34.61 -13.98
CA ILE A 25 -12.58 -33.31 -14.20
C ILE A 25 -12.96 -32.66 -12.86
N GLY A 26 -13.49 -33.43 -11.90
CA GLY A 26 -13.83 -32.92 -10.57
C GLY A 26 -12.61 -32.34 -9.83
N LEU A 27 -11.47 -33.05 -9.90
CA LEU A 27 -10.21 -32.61 -9.28
C LEU A 27 -9.64 -31.35 -9.94
N THR A 28 -9.72 -31.24 -11.27
CA THR A 28 -9.26 -30.03 -11.97
C THR A 28 -10.11 -28.81 -11.62
N LEU A 29 -11.44 -28.97 -11.58
CA LEU A 29 -12.36 -27.90 -11.17
C LEU A 29 -12.12 -27.46 -9.72
N LEU A 30 -11.93 -28.41 -8.80
CA LEU A 30 -11.61 -28.11 -7.41
C LEU A 30 -10.29 -27.31 -7.29
N SER A 31 -9.25 -27.72 -8.02
CA SER A 31 -7.97 -27.01 -8.03
C SER A 31 -8.12 -25.55 -8.52
N VAL A 32 -8.93 -25.32 -9.55
CA VAL A 32 -9.21 -23.98 -10.05
C VAL A 32 -9.99 -23.16 -9.03
N ALA A 33 -11.02 -23.72 -8.42
CA ALA A 33 -11.82 -23.02 -7.41
C ALA A 33 -10.97 -22.60 -6.20
N LEU A 34 -10.08 -23.46 -5.71
CA LEU A 34 -9.17 -23.12 -4.60
C LEU A 34 -8.23 -21.97 -4.96
N LYS A 35 -7.70 -21.94 -6.19
CA LYS A 35 -6.87 -20.82 -6.66
C LYS A 35 -7.66 -19.52 -6.75
N GLN A 36 -8.89 -19.57 -7.24
CA GLN A 36 -9.77 -18.40 -7.32
C GLN A 36 -10.09 -17.85 -5.93
N LEU A 37 -10.40 -18.71 -4.96
CA LEU A 37 -10.65 -18.30 -3.57
C LEU A 37 -9.44 -17.58 -2.96
N ASN A 38 -8.23 -18.10 -3.19
CA ASN A 38 -7.01 -17.46 -2.71
C ASN A 38 -6.79 -16.09 -3.37
N LEU A 39 -6.99 -16.00 -4.70
CA LEU A 39 -6.88 -14.72 -5.41
C LEU A 39 -7.91 -13.69 -4.93
N SER A 40 -9.14 -14.12 -4.65
CA SER A 40 -10.18 -13.27 -4.06
C SER A 40 -9.79 -12.75 -2.67
N ALA A 41 -9.18 -13.60 -1.84
CA ALA A 41 -8.68 -13.18 -0.53
C ALA A 41 -7.60 -12.11 -0.66
N VAL A 42 -6.57 -12.34 -1.50
CA VAL A 42 -5.49 -11.36 -1.73
C VAL A 42 -6.02 -10.05 -2.34
N SER A 43 -7.01 -10.12 -3.22
CA SER A 43 -7.66 -8.94 -3.78
C SER A 43 -8.35 -8.10 -2.70
N ARG A 44 -9.04 -8.74 -1.76
CA ARG A 44 -9.70 -8.05 -0.64
C ARG A 44 -8.67 -7.39 0.28
N GLU A 45 -7.59 -8.09 0.64
CA GLU A 45 -6.52 -7.52 1.47
C GLU A 45 -5.82 -6.34 0.76
N SER A 46 -5.71 -6.41 -0.57
CA SER A 46 -5.19 -5.32 -1.39
C SER A 46 -6.08 -4.09 -1.39
N GLU A 47 -7.40 -4.26 -1.41
CA GLU A 47 -8.36 -3.16 -1.33
C GLU A 47 -8.25 -2.43 0.01
N VAL A 48 -8.12 -3.18 1.11
CA VAL A 48 -7.90 -2.61 2.44
C VAL A 48 -6.60 -1.81 2.49
N ALA A 49 -5.48 -2.40 2.04
CA ALA A 49 -4.19 -1.72 1.98
C ALA A 49 -4.25 -0.44 1.13
N PHE A 50 -4.96 -0.47 -0.01
CA PHE A 50 -5.16 0.69 -0.86
C PHE A 50 -6.01 1.78 -0.19
N GLN A 51 -7.08 1.39 0.51
CA GLN A 51 -7.90 2.32 1.27
C GLN A 51 -7.09 3.06 2.34
N VAL A 52 -6.24 2.32 3.08
CA VAL A 52 -5.34 2.89 4.08
C VAL A 52 -4.37 3.88 3.44
N ALA A 53 -3.72 3.49 2.34
CA ALA A 53 -2.81 4.36 1.60
C ALA A 53 -3.52 5.66 1.14
N ASN A 54 -4.76 5.55 0.67
CA ASN A 54 -5.54 6.71 0.24
C ASN A 54 -5.86 7.66 1.40
N ILE A 55 -6.16 7.12 2.59
CA ILE A 55 -6.36 7.93 3.79
C ILE A 55 -5.10 8.74 4.11
N GLY A 56 -3.92 8.11 4.08
CA GLY A 56 -2.66 8.82 4.34
C GLY A 56 -2.33 9.88 3.30
N LEU A 57 -2.61 9.60 2.02
CA LEU A 57 -2.38 10.54 0.93
C LEU A 57 -3.22 11.81 1.11
N GLU A 58 -4.53 11.64 1.31
CA GLU A 58 -5.46 12.76 1.51
C GLU A 58 -5.17 13.49 2.82
N CYS A 59 -4.76 12.77 3.87
CA CYS A 59 -4.38 13.39 5.14
C CYS A 59 -3.14 14.27 4.99
N SER A 60 -2.10 13.76 4.32
CA SER A 60 -0.87 14.53 4.04
C SER A 60 -1.20 15.78 3.25
N ARG A 61 -2.02 15.65 2.21
CA ARG A 61 -2.43 16.76 1.36
C ARG A 61 -3.20 17.83 2.14
N TYR A 62 -4.14 17.40 2.97
CA TYR A 62 -4.92 18.31 3.81
C TYR A 62 -4.03 19.08 4.79
N TRP A 63 -3.19 18.38 5.55
CA TRP A 63 -2.34 19.02 6.56
C TRP A 63 -1.17 19.80 5.96
N ARG A 64 -0.66 19.39 4.80
CA ARG A 64 0.30 20.19 4.03
C ARG A 64 -0.26 21.56 3.64
N TYR A 65 -1.56 21.64 3.36
CA TYR A 65 -2.25 22.89 3.07
C TYR A 65 -2.51 23.70 4.35
N GLU A 66 -3.07 23.07 5.38
CA GLU A 66 -3.44 23.74 6.64
C GLU A 66 -2.22 24.28 7.40
N LEU A 67 -1.13 23.51 7.41
CA LEU A 67 0.10 23.79 8.17
C LEU A 67 1.24 24.15 7.22
N ARG A 68 0.91 24.89 6.14
CA ARG A 68 1.84 25.12 5.04
C ARG A 68 3.20 25.63 5.49
N ASP A 69 3.19 26.56 6.45
CA ASP A 69 4.39 27.23 6.94
C ASP A 69 5.23 26.32 7.84
N ASP A 70 4.61 25.40 8.60
CA ASP A 70 5.33 24.42 9.43
C ASP A 70 6.06 23.36 8.59
N PHE A 71 5.53 23.05 7.40
CA PHE A 71 6.18 22.14 6.45
C PHE A 71 7.25 22.84 5.58
N THR A 72 7.28 24.18 5.53
CA THR A 72 8.28 24.94 4.72
C THR A 72 9.34 25.62 5.58
N GLN A 73 9.05 25.98 6.82
CA GLN A 73 9.99 26.65 7.72
C GLN A 73 10.60 25.65 8.69
N VAL A 74 11.92 25.56 8.69
CA VAL A 74 12.67 24.82 9.70
C VAL A 74 12.97 25.77 10.83
N THR A 75 12.27 25.63 11.95
CA THR A 75 12.72 26.33 13.16
C THR A 75 14.05 25.68 13.61
N PRO A 76 15.14 26.46 13.83
CA PRO A 76 16.47 25.92 14.13
C PRO A 76 16.57 25.15 15.46
N GLU A 77 15.51 25.14 16.24
CA GLU A 77 15.31 24.19 17.30
C GLU A 77 14.08 23.38 16.95
N PRO A 78 14.10 22.04 17.10
CA PRO A 78 12.85 21.30 17.23
C PRO A 78 12.22 21.85 18.50
N THR A 79 11.44 22.92 18.40
CA THR A 79 10.44 23.18 19.42
C THR A 79 9.66 21.89 19.42
N ALA A 80 9.81 21.10 20.48
CA ALA A 80 9.07 19.88 20.70
C ALA A 80 7.59 20.26 20.81
N GLY A 81 7.01 20.56 19.66
CA GLY A 81 5.65 20.94 19.38
C GLY A 81 5.25 20.01 18.27
N SER A 82 5.12 18.73 18.65
CA SER A 82 4.60 17.67 17.82
C SER A 82 3.42 18.17 17.00
N LEU A 83 3.62 18.30 15.71
CA LEU A 83 2.54 18.60 14.80
C LEU A 83 1.53 17.46 14.96
N THR A 84 0.36 17.78 15.49
CA THR A 84 -0.65 16.77 15.75
C THR A 84 -1.55 16.75 14.52
N ILE A 85 -1.37 15.72 13.72
CA ILE A 85 -2.16 15.46 12.52
C ILE A 85 -3.22 14.43 12.89
N ASP A 86 -4.48 14.74 12.58
CA ASP A 86 -5.58 13.78 12.65
C ASP A 86 -5.83 13.18 11.26
N CYS A 87 -5.63 11.87 11.14
CA CYS A 87 -5.97 11.11 9.95
C CYS A 87 -6.99 10.03 10.31
N GLY A 88 -8.23 10.18 9.82
CA GLY A 88 -9.26 9.17 10.03
C GLY A 88 -9.72 9.03 11.49
N GLY A 89 -9.62 10.10 12.29
CA GLY A 89 -10.00 10.12 13.71
C GLY A 89 -8.90 9.65 14.66
N VAL A 90 -7.68 9.44 14.14
CA VAL A 90 -6.49 9.09 14.91
C VAL A 90 -5.55 10.28 14.91
N ALA A 91 -5.49 10.99 16.03
CA ALA A 91 -4.55 12.08 16.24
C ALA A 91 -3.16 11.53 16.55
N ASN A 92 -2.21 11.78 15.65
CA ASN A 92 -0.83 11.36 15.76
C ASN A 92 0.12 12.54 15.74
N ARG A 93 1.22 12.36 16.46
CA ARG A 93 2.32 13.32 16.49
C ARG A 93 3.25 13.01 15.33
N VAL A 94 3.35 13.93 14.37
CA VAL A 94 4.39 13.84 13.35
C VAL A 94 5.72 14.18 14.01
N PRO A 95 6.75 13.33 13.86
CA PRO A 95 8.10 13.66 14.31
C PRO A 95 8.63 14.90 13.59
N ALA A 96 9.71 15.48 14.13
CA ALA A 96 10.30 16.70 13.60
C ALA A 96 10.60 16.58 12.10
N VAL A 97 10.33 17.65 11.36
CA VAL A 97 10.70 17.78 9.94
C VAL A 97 12.23 17.77 9.85
N ASP A 98 12.78 16.79 9.13
CA ASP A 98 14.21 16.71 8.85
C ASP A 98 14.54 17.52 7.60
N GLN A 99 15.66 18.25 7.61
CA GLN A 99 16.04 19.15 6.53
C GLN A 99 17.30 18.65 5.85
N ASP A 100 17.20 18.38 4.55
CA ASP A 100 18.35 18.14 3.69
C ASP A 100 18.56 19.33 2.73
N THR A 101 19.78 19.51 2.24
CA THR A 101 20.10 20.51 1.22
C THR A 101 20.96 19.91 0.14
N VAL A 102 20.40 19.79 -1.07
CA VAL A 102 21.08 19.21 -2.23
C VAL A 102 21.09 20.23 -3.36
N SER A 103 22.27 20.59 -3.87
CA SER A 103 22.40 21.55 -4.98
C SER A 103 21.67 22.89 -4.76
N GLY A 104 21.58 23.33 -3.50
CA GLY A 104 20.89 24.56 -3.06
C GLY A 104 19.36 24.45 -2.90
N ILE A 105 18.81 23.26 -3.08
CA ILE A 105 17.41 22.94 -2.83
C ILE A 105 17.29 22.54 -1.38
N THR A 106 16.36 23.16 -0.65
CA THR A 106 15.99 22.69 0.68
C THR A 106 14.93 21.61 0.56
N ILE A 107 15.11 20.50 1.25
CA ILE A 107 14.16 19.38 1.26
C ILE A 107 13.76 19.11 2.70
N ASN A 108 12.49 19.37 2.99
CA ASN A 108 11.89 19.13 4.29
C ASN A 108 11.16 17.78 4.24
N ASN A 109 11.64 16.83 5.02
CA ASN A 109 11.12 15.47 5.10
C ASN A 109 10.29 15.32 6.38
N ALA A 110 9.03 14.93 6.22
CA ALA A 110 8.15 14.56 7.32
C ALA A 110 7.70 13.12 7.12
N GLU A 111 8.02 12.26 8.08
CA GLU A 111 7.67 10.84 8.04
C GLU A 111 6.80 10.52 9.25
N TYR A 112 5.70 9.80 9.06
CA TYR A 112 4.89 9.34 10.18
C TYR A 112 4.28 7.97 9.91
N GLU A 113 4.17 7.19 10.98
CA GLU A 113 3.63 5.84 10.97
C GLU A 113 2.63 5.68 12.12
N PHE A 114 1.45 5.14 11.83
CA PHE A 114 0.45 4.82 12.85
C PHE A 114 -0.59 3.81 12.36
N ASN A 115 -1.36 3.27 13.32
CA ASN A 115 -2.46 2.37 13.04
C ASN A 115 -3.77 3.13 12.79
N ILE A 116 -4.45 2.78 11.70
CA ILE A 116 -5.83 3.18 11.40
C ILE A 116 -6.74 1.99 11.69
N ASN A 117 -7.83 2.24 12.41
CA ASN A 117 -8.84 1.21 12.63
C ASN A 117 -9.83 1.17 11.46
N ILE A 118 -9.85 0.08 10.71
CA ILE A 118 -10.82 -0.17 9.64
C ILE A 118 -11.65 -1.38 10.03
N ASN A 119 -12.95 -1.17 10.22
CA ASN A 119 -13.91 -2.23 10.59
C ASN A 119 -13.52 -3.02 11.86
N GLY A 120 -12.89 -2.36 12.84
CA GLY A 120 -12.49 -2.99 14.10
C GLY A 120 -11.12 -3.68 14.06
N GLU A 121 -10.38 -3.58 12.95
CA GLU A 121 -9.03 -4.12 12.83
C GLU A 121 -8.02 -3.00 12.56
N ASP A 122 -6.87 -3.07 13.22
CA ASP A 122 -5.81 -2.08 13.05
C ASP A 122 -4.98 -2.37 11.79
N ARG A 123 -4.68 -1.31 11.05
CA ARG A 123 -4.02 -1.33 9.75
C ARG A 123 -2.95 -0.24 9.71
N CYS A 124 -1.75 -0.59 9.28
CA CYS A 124 -0.63 0.32 9.30
C CYS A 124 -0.72 1.29 8.13
N LEU A 125 -0.61 2.57 8.47
CA LEU A 125 -0.33 3.63 7.53
C LEU A 125 1.07 4.16 7.80
N HIS A 126 1.90 4.17 6.77
CA HIS A 126 3.21 4.80 6.78
C HIS A 126 3.25 5.84 5.67
N THR A 127 3.61 7.08 5.99
CA THR A 127 3.58 8.16 4.99
C THR A 127 4.83 9.02 5.09
N PHE A 128 5.36 9.35 3.92
CA PHE A 128 6.50 10.23 3.71
C PHE A 128 6.01 11.45 2.95
N THR A 129 6.26 12.64 3.48
CA THR A 129 5.97 13.91 2.83
C THR A 129 7.29 14.65 2.66
N HIS A 130 7.61 14.96 1.42
CA HIS A 130 8.81 15.69 1.04
C HIS A 130 8.39 17.04 0.48
N VAL A 131 8.88 18.12 1.06
CA VAL A 131 8.64 19.48 0.59
C VAL A 131 9.94 20.06 0.08
N LEU A 132 9.99 20.31 -1.21
CA LEU A 132 11.14 20.84 -1.92
C LEU A 132 10.95 22.34 -2.07
N ILE A 133 11.95 23.10 -1.64
CA ILE A 133 12.00 24.55 -1.73
C ILE A 133 13.18 24.88 -2.63
N ASN A 134 12.88 25.29 -3.86
CA ASN A 134 13.89 25.62 -4.86
C ASN A 134 14.27 27.11 -4.78
N GLU A 135 15.24 27.41 -3.91
CA GLU A 135 15.79 28.76 -3.75
C GLU A 135 16.93 29.06 -4.74
N SER A 136 17.57 28.02 -5.30
CA SER A 136 18.80 28.11 -6.13
C SER A 136 18.63 28.84 -7.45
N GLY A 137 17.41 29.03 -7.93
CA GLY A 137 17.18 29.80 -9.15
C GLY A 137 17.35 29.03 -10.46
N TYR A 138 17.39 27.70 -10.43
CA TYR A 138 17.46 26.80 -11.59
C TYR A 138 16.21 25.93 -11.65
N ASP A 139 15.65 25.69 -12.84
CA ASP A 139 14.56 24.71 -13.00
C ASP A 139 15.14 23.31 -12.84
N LEU A 140 14.55 22.52 -11.94
CA LEU A 140 14.95 21.15 -11.70
C LEU A 140 14.00 20.26 -12.44
N THR A 141 14.51 19.68 -13.51
CA THR A 141 13.90 18.51 -14.10
C THR A 141 14.46 17.30 -13.38
N ASP A 142 13.60 16.33 -13.08
CA ASP A 142 14.03 15.00 -12.67
C ASP A 142 14.81 14.91 -11.34
N TYR A 143 14.35 15.62 -10.29
CA TYR A 143 15.01 15.55 -8.97
C TYR A 143 14.58 14.28 -8.19
N PRO A 144 15.53 13.44 -7.72
CA PRO A 144 15.18 12.22 -7.01
C PRO A 144 14.81 12.50 -5.55
N VAL A 145 13.58 12.19 -5.19
CA VAL A 145 13.06 12.22 -3.83
C VAL A 145 12.70 10.80 -3.42
N GLY A 146 13.62 10.14 -2.72
CA GLY A 146 13.52 8.71 -2.46
C GLY A 146 13.61 7.90 -3.77
N ARG A 147 12.46 7.43 -4.27
CA ARG A 147 12.34 6.65 -5.53
C ARG A 147 11.59 7.37 -6.64
N ILE A 148 11.17 8.61 -6.41
CA ILE A 148 10.32 9.39 -7.31
C ILE A 148 11.15 10.52 -7.90
N GLU A 149 10.89 10.81 -9.16
CA GLU A 149 11.54 11.82 -9.95
C GLU A 149 10.51 12.95 -10.17
N THR A 150 10.78 14.13 -9.61
CA THR A 150 9.83 15.25 -9.61
C THR A 150 10.43 16.49 -10.28
N ASP A 151 9.59 17.20 -11.04
CA ASP A 151 9.95 18.46 -11.70
C ASP A 151 9.55 19.63 -10.79
N CYS A 152 10.54 20.41 -10.34
CA CYS A 152 10.29 21.56 -9.48
C CYS A 152 10.85 22.86 -10.07
N GLU A 153 9.93 23.69 -10.58
CA GLU A 153 10.25 24.99 -11.18
C GLU A 153 10.94 25.93 -10.18
N LYS A 154 11.72 26.87 -10.73
CA LYS A 154 12.38 27.91 -9.96
C LYS A 154 11.42 28.70 -9.08
N GLY A 155 11.74 28.79 -7.79
CA GLY A 155 10.95 29.57 -6.82
C GLY A 155 9.59 28.94 -6.50
N ALA A 156 9.31 27.74 -7.01
CA ALA A 156 8.17 26.94 -6.60
C ALA A 156 8.47 26.17 -5.31
N VAL A 157 7.41 25.77 -4.64
CA VAL A 157 7.46 24.82 -3.52
C VAL A 157 6.71 23.59 -3.96
N CYS A 158 7.43 22.49 -4.16
CA CYS A 158 6.87 21.24 -4.68
C CYS A 158 6.72 20.25 -3.53
N THR A 159 5.60 19.55 -3.45
CA THR A 159 5.36 18.54 -2.43
C THR A 159 5.18 17.18 -3.07
N VAL A 160 5.98 16.22 -2.64
CA VAL A 160 5.84 14.80 -2.99
C VAL A 160 5.37 14.06 -1.75
N VAL A 161 4.25 13.37 -1.86
CA VAL A 161 3.73 12.50 -0.80
C VAL A 161 3.77 11.07 -1.26
N VAL A 162 4.35 10.19 -0.45
CA VAL A 162 4.33 8.73 -0.61
C VAL A 162 3.59 8.12 0.56
N SER A 163 2.44 7.54 0.29
CA SER A 163 1.59 6.92 1.32
C SER A 163 1.53 5.41 1.10
N GLN A 164 1.97 4.66 2.10
CA GLN A 164 2.01 3.20 2.11
C GLN A 164 0.96 2.68 3.10
N GLY A 165 -0.02 1.95 2.59
CA GLY A 165 -1.03 1.29 3.40
C GLY A 165 -0.81 -0.21 3.44
N HIS A 166 -1.05 -0.80 4.62
CA HIS A 166 -0.89 -2.23 4.86
C HIS A 166 -2.18 -2.87 5.37
N ASN A 167 -2.36 -4.15 5.08
CA ASN A 167 -3.48 -4.96 5.60
C ASN A 167 -3.29 -5.46 7.05
N ARG A 168 -2.25 -4.99 7.74
CA ARG A 168 -1.82 -5.40 9.08
C ARG A 168 -1.38 -4.20 9.89
N GLU A 169 -1.36 -4.33 11.21
CA GLU A 169 -0.84 -3.31 12.12
C GLU A 169 0.67 -3.10 11.96
N CYS A 170 1.17 -1.93 12.34
CA CYS A 170 2.57 -1.54 12.11
C CYS A 170 3.57 -2.45 12.82
N ALA A 171 3.26 -2.87 14.05
CA ALA A 171 4.13 -3.77 14.82
C ALA A 171 4.27 -5.18 14.20
N GLY A 172 3.34 -5.57 13.32
CA GLY A 172 3.29 -6.91 12.72
C GLY A 172 4.01 -7.03 11.37
N LEU A 173 4.43 -5.91 10.75
CA LEU A 173 4.89 -5.88 9.35
C LEU A 173 6.11 -6.76 9.07
N ASP A 174 7.08 -6.82 9.98
CA ASP A 174 8.30 -7.63 9.82
C ASP A 174 8.09 -9.13 10.06
N SER A 175 6.98 -9.50 10.69
CA SER A 175 6.74 -10.85 11.21
C SER A 175 5.74 -11.67 10.39
N ASP A 176 4.92 -11.03 9.55
CA ASP A 176 3.83 -11.67 8.83
C ASP A 176 4.16 -11.83 7.33
N LEU A 177 4.31 -13.08 6.89
CA LEU A 177 4.55 -13.44 5.48
C LEU A 177 3.36 -13.08 4.55
N PHE A 178 2.20 -12.73 5.12
CA PHE A 178 0.99 -12.35 4.39
C PHE A 178 0.67 -10.85 4.47
N ALA A 179 1.65 -10.01 4.82
CA ALA A 179 1.54 -8.56 4.72
C ALA A 179 1.40 -8.14 3.24
N VAL A 180 0.30 -7.45 2.94
CA VAL A 180 0.02 -6.83 1.64
C VAL A 180 0.19 -5.33 1.80
N GLN A 181 1.01 -4.74 0.93
CA GLN A 181 1.25 -3.31 0.86
C GLN A 181 0.71 -2.73 -0.45
N ARG A 182 0.13 -1.54 -0.36
CA ARG A 182 -0.18 -0.69 -1.51
C ARG A 182 0.39 0.69 -1.27
N GLU A 183 1.00 1.26 -2.31
CA GLU A 183 1.62 2.57 -2.27
C GLU A 183 0.89 3.51 -3.23
N LEU A 184 0.67 4.74 -2.75
CA LEU A 184 0.12 5.84 -3.53
C LEU A 184 1.07 7.03 -3.44
N THR A 185 1.33 7.63 -4.59
CA THR A 185 2.18 8.81 -4.71
C THR A 185 1.38 9.95 -5.31
N ALA A 186 1.53 11.15 -4.74
CA ALA A 186 1.03 12.38 -5.36
C ALA A 186 2.08 13.48 -5.30
N GLU A 187 2.06 14.31 -6.34
CA GLU A 187 2.90 15.49 -6.49
C GLU A 187 1.99 16.70 -6.70
N PHE A 188 2.25 17.79 -5.98
CA PHE A 188 1.47 19.03 -6.09
C PHE A 188 2.21 20.26 -5.54
#